data_AF-A0A6M9PKV1-F1
#
_entry.id   AF-A0A6M9PKV1-F1
#
_cell.length_a   1.000
_cell.length_b   1.000
_cell.length_c   1.000
_cell.angle_alpha   90.00
_cell.angle_beta   90.00
_cell.angle_gamma   90.00
#
_symmetry.space_group_name_H-M   'P 1'
#
loop_
_entity.id
_entity.type
_entity.pdbx_description
1 polymer ?
#
loop_
_entity_poly.entity_id
_entity_poly.type
_entity_poly.pdbx_seq_one_letter_code
_entity_poly.pdbx_strand_id
1 'polypeptide(L)'
;MTAPRRLLIILSLLLGLTACERNNYTTWICKNVAGEKSTMIIKKAQMQFQDREFDYCGSLGPNSYFDLKCLLLIQDASKRFTPSTGQLISDGNEYQCNALLKKSIP
;
A
#
# COMPACT_ATOMS: atom_id res chain seq x y z
N MET A 1 1.39 6.91 -53.20
CA MET A 1 1.92 7.65 -52.03
C MET A 1 0.78 7.93 -51.05
N THR A 2 0.71 7.26 -49.87
CA THR A 2 0.02 7.71 -48.60
C THR A 2 -0.19 6.58 -47.56
N ALA A 3 0.72 5.61 -47.40
CA ALA A 3 0.64 4.61 -46.32
C ALA A 3 1.36 4.97 -44.99
N PRO A 4 2.51 5.68 -44.97
CA PRO A 4 3.35 5.72 -43.75
C PRO A 4 2.83 6.69 -42.68
N ARG A 5 2.02 7.70 -43.06
CA ARG A 5 1.55 8.76 -42.15
C ARG A 5 0.49 8.27 -41.15
N ARG A 6 -0.37 7.33 -41.56
CA ARG A 6 -1.40 6.76 -40.68
C ARG A 6 -0.80 5.81 -39.65
N LEU A 7 0.21 5.03 -40.05
CA LEU A 7 0.92 4.12 -39.16
C LEU A 7 1.69 4.89 -38.07
N LEU A 8 2.31 6.02 -38.44
CA LEU A 8 3.05 6.86 -37.50
C LEU A 8 2.12 7.49 -36.44
N ILE A 9 0.91 7.90 -36.82
CA ILE A 9 -0.10 8.46 -35.91
C ILE A 9 -0.59 7.39 -34.93
N ILE A 10 -0.86 6.18 -35.41
CA ILE A 10 -1.27 5.04 -34.57
C ILE A 10 -0.17 4.69 -33.57
N LEU A 11 1.10 4.69 -34.01
CA LEU A 11 2.24 4.44 -33.14
C LEU A 11 2.36 5.53 -32.06
N SER A 12 2.22 6.81 -32.41
CA SER A 12 2.24 7.90 -31.42
C SER A 12 1.06 7.86 -30.45
N LEU A 13 -0.12 7.37 -30.85
CA LEU A 13 -1.26 7.18 -29.96
C LEU A 13 -1.01 6.05 -28.94
N LEU A 14 -0.37 4.96 -29.37
CA LEU A 14 -0.04 3.82 -28.52
C LEU A 14 1.03 4.17 -27.46
N LEU A 15 2.01 5.02 -27.80
CA LEU A 15 2.98 5.52 -26.82
C LEU A 15 2.39 6.49 -25.79
N GLY A 16 1.28 7.17 -26.11
CA GLY A 16 0.60 8.08 -25.18
C GLY A 16 -0.19 7.37 -24.07
N LEU A 17 -0.47 6.07 -24.21
CA LEU A 17 -1.31 5.29 -23.28
C LEU A 17 -0.53 4.61 -22.14
N THR A 18 0.81 4.69 -22.13
CA THR A 18 1.63 3.94 -21.15
C THR A 18 2.10 4.75 -19.94
N ALA A 19 1.66 5.99 -19.74
CA ALA A 19 2.21 6.84 -18.68
C ALA A 19 1.13 7.37 -17.70
N CYS A 20 0.69 6.51 -16.78
CA CYS A 20 0.17 6.94 -15.47
C CYS A 20 0.13 5.77 -14.47
N GLU A 21 1.26 5.12 -14.20
CA GLU A 21 1.34 4.23 -13.04
C GLU A 21 1.63 5.09 -11.80
N ARG A 22 0.59 5.67 -11.21
CA ARG A 22 0.73 6.50 -10.02
C ARG A 22 1.17 5.63 -8.83
N ASN A 23 2.46 5.63 -8.54
CA ASN A 23 3.06 4.85 -7.47
C ASN A 23 2.84 5.54 -6.11
N ASN A 24 1.58 5.59 -5.68
CA ASN A 24 1.21 6.18 -4.41
C ASN A 24 1.62 5.23 -3.27
N TYR A 25 2.41 5.75 -2.34
CA TYR A 25 2.62 5.14 -1.03
C TYR A 25 2.21 6.12 0.06
N THR A 26 1.76 5.57 1.18
CA THR A 26 1.49 6.33 2.40
C THR A 26 2.44 5.82 3.47
N THR A 27 3.30 6.70 3.95
CA THR A 27 4.16 6.41 5.10
C THR A 27 3.42 6.79 6.37
N TRP A 28 3.61 6.03 7.44
CA TRP A 28 3.04 6.28 8.75
C TRP A 28 4.15 6.15 9.80
N ILE A 29 4.02 6.92 10.89
CA ILE A 29 4.82 6.73 12.10
C ILE A 29 3.94 6.11 13.15
N CYS A 30 4.24 4.87 13.49
CA CYS A 30 3.56 4.06 14.50
C CYS A 30 4.29 4.15 15.83
N LYS A 31 3.57 4.41 16.91
CA LYS A 31 4.09 4.40 18.28
C LYS A 31 3.50 3.23 19.05
N ASN A 32 4.33 2.43 19.72
CA ASN A 32 3.84 1.43 20.66
C ASN A 32 3.46 2.06 22.01
N VAL A 33 2.99 1.24 22.95
CA VAL A 33 2.63 1.66 24.32
C VAL A 33 3.81 2.20 25.12
N ALA A 34 5.04 1.77 24.82
CA ALA A 34 6.28 2.28 25.43
C ALA A 34 6.75 3.61 24.81
N GLY A 35 6.09 4.09 23.74
CA GLY A 35 6.43 5.31 23.02
C GLY A 35 7.52 5.15 21.96
N GLU A 36 8.01 3.93 21.72
CA GLU A 36 8.96 3.62 20.66
C GLU A 36 8.30 3.78 19.29
N LYS A 37 9.03 4.37 18.35
CA LYS A 37 8.53 4.69 17.01
C LYS A 37 9.00 3.65 16.00
N SER A 38 8.10 3.23 15.13
CA SER A 38 8.37 2.40 13.97
C SER A 38 7.76 3.03 12.73
N THR A 39 8.48 3.01 11.62
CA THR A 39 7.96 3.47 10.33
C THR A 39 7.15 2.34 9.69
N MET A 40 5.97 2.68 9.18
CA MET A 40 5.15 1.79 8.35
C MET A 40 4.97 2.42 6.98
N ILE A 41 5.06 1.63 5.91
CA ILE A 41 4.80 2.09 4.54
C ILE A 41 3.72 1.20 3.94
N ILE A 42 2.62 1.81 3.48
CA ILE A 42 1.60 1.11 2.70
C ILE A 42 1.75 1.55 1.26
N LYS A 43 2.01 0.59 0.37
CA LYS A 43 2.19 0.82 -1.07
C LYS A 43 1.40 -0.24 -1.83
N LYS A 44 0.45 0.20 -2.65
CA LYS A 44 -0.46 -0.70 -3.39
C LYS A 44 -1.11 -1.73 -2.43
N ALA A 45 -0.90 -3.02 -2.67
CA ALA A 45 -1.43 -4.14 -1.89
C ALA A 45 -0.40 -4.70 -0.90
N GLN A 46 0.56 -3.89 -0.45
CA GLN A 46 1.64 -4.32 0.44
C GLN A 46 1.85 -3.34 1.58
N MET A 47 2.29 -3.90 2.71
CA MET A 47 2.68 -3.17 3.91
C MET A 47 4.12 -3.52 4.27
N GLN A 48 4.97 -2.51 4.46
CA GLN A 48 6.28 -2.67 5.07
C GLN A 48 6.25 -2.17 6.51
N PHE A 49 6.63 -3.02 7.47
CA PHE A 49 6.66 -2.71 8.89
C PHE A 49 7.71 -3.57 9.62
N GLN A 50 8.52 -2.95 10.49
CA GLN A 50 9.60 -3.64 11.24
C GLN A 50 10.47 -4.55 10.35
N ASP A 51 10.99 -3.97 9.26
CA ASP A 51 11.86 -4.63 8.28
C ASP A 51 11.26 -5.85 7.55
N ARG A 52 9.94 -6.02 7.62
CA ARG A 52 9.22 -7.07 6.88
C ARG A 52 8.17 -6.48 5.95
N GLU A 53 7.94 -7.18 4.85
CA GLU A 53 6.91 -6.87 3.85
C GLU A 53 5.78 -7.89 3.99
N PHE A 54 4.55 -7.40 4.03
CA PHE A 54 3.33 -8.19 4.21
C PHE A 54 2.39 -7.91 3.04
N ASP A 55 1.75 -8.96 2.55
CA ASP A 55 0.75 -8.87 1.51
C ASP A 55 -0.62 -8.53 2.11
N TYR A 56 -1.38 -7.73 1.37
CA TYR A 56 -2.76 -7.43 1.71
C TYR A 56 -3.65 -8.65 1.47
N CYS A 57 -4.30 -9.14 2.52
CA CYS A 57 -5.13 -10.33 2.48
C CYS A 57 -6.63 -10.04 2.37
N GLY A 58 -7.04 -8.80 2.63
CA GLY A 58 -8.43 -8.39 2.53
C GLY A 58 -8.82 -7.33 3.56
N SER A 59 -10.08 -6.92 3.50
CA SER A 59 -10.66 -5.99 4.46
C SER A 59 -11.97 -6.54 5.02
N LEU A 60 -12.20 -6.31 6.31
CA LEU A 60 -13.50 -6.54 6.97
C LEU A 60 -13.91 -5.26 7.68
N GLY A 61 -14.91 -4.58 7.11
CA GLY A 61 -15.33 -3.26 7.58
C GLY A 61 -14.17 -2.25 7.52
N PRO A 62 -13.83 -1.55 8.62
CA PRO A 62 -12.77 -0.56 8.64
C PRO A 62 -11.37 -1.17 8.75
N ASN A 63 -11.26 -2.49 8.94
CA ASN A 63 -10.00 -3.18 9.17
C ASN A 63 -9.44 -3.74 7.86
N SER A 64 -8.18 -3.44 7.57
CA SER A 64 -7.37 -4.08 6.55
C SER A 64 -6.42 -5.08 7.18
N TYR A 65 -6.30 -6.26 6.58
CA TYR A 65 -5.50 -7.38 7.10
C TYR A 65 -4.31 -7.63 6.19
N PHE A 66 -3.14 -7.84 6.80
CA PHE A 66 -1.90 -8.10 6.09
C PHE A 66 -1.16 -9.26 6.74
N ASP A 67 -0.53 -10.09 5.91
CA ASP A 67 0.31 -11.18 6.40
C ASP A 67 1.41 -11.56 5.40
N LEU A 68 2.40 -12.35 5.83
CA LEU A 68 3.44 -12.90 4.95
C LEU A 68 2.86 -13.89 3.93
N LYS A 69 1.75 -14.54 4.29
CA LYS A 69 0.97 -15.41 3.44
C LYS A 69 -0.47 -15.38 3.89
N CYS A 70 -1.39 -15.09 2.98
CA CYS A 70 -2.80 -14.98 3.33
C CYS A 70 -3.39 -16.32 3.77
N LEU A 71 -3.97 -16.32 4.96
CA LEU A 71 -4.67 -17.44 5.57
C LEU A 71 -6.10 -17.55 5.01
N LEU A 72 -6.72 -18.72 5.14
CA LEU A 72 -8.13 -18.94 4.76
C LEU A 72 -9.07 -18.04 5.57
N LEU A 73 -8.74 -17.81 6.84
CA LEU A 73 -9.45 -16.90 7.74
C LEU A 73 -8.61 -15.63 7.91
N ILE A 74 -8.98 -14.57 7.19
CA ILE A 74 -8.20 -13.32 7.17
C ILE A 74 -8.14 -12.60 8.53
N GLN A 75 -9.04 -12.92 9.45
CA GLN A 75 -9.04 -12.36 10.82
C GLN A 75 -7.84 -12.84 11.65
N ASP A 76 -7.26 -13.98 11.29
CA ASP A 76 -6.09 -14.56 11.95
C ASP A 76 -4.76 -13.97 11.42
N ALA A 77 -4.84 -13.00 10.50
CA ALA A 77 -3.66 -12.38 9.92
C ALA A 77 -2.80 -11.67 10.99
N SER A 78 -1.48 -11.78 10.85
CA SER A 78 -0.51 -11.24 11.80
C SER A 78 -0.55 -9.71 11.95
N LYS A 79 -1.12 -8.99 10.97
CA LYS A 79 -1.29 -7.52 10.99
C LYS A 79 -2.74 -7.15 10.71
N ARG A 80 -3.30 -6.33 11.59
CA ARG A 80 -4.61 -5.68 11.40
C ARG A 80 -4.45 -4.18 11.52
N PHE A 81 -4.77 -3.46 10.46
CA PHE A 81 -4.66 -2.00 10.41
C PHE A 81 -6.01 -1.36 10.17
N THR A 82 -6.32 -0.30 10.92
CA THR A 82 -7.55 0.47 10.81
C THR A 82 -7.21 1.87 10.28
N PRO A 83 -7.27 2.12 8.96
CA PRO A 83 -6.77 3.37 8.38
C PRO A 83 -7.47 4.63 8.87
N SER A 84 -8.75 4.52 9.28
CA SER A 84 -9.55 5.64 9.76
C SER A 84 -9.09 6.17 11.12
N THR A 85 -8.60 5.30 11.99
CA THR A 85 -8.10 5.67 13.33
C THR A 85 -6.59 5.65 13.43
N GLY A 86 -5.91 5.02 12.47
CA GLY A 86 -4.47 4.79 12.50
C GLY A 86 -4.05 3.69 13.47
N GLN A 87 -4.98 2.91 14.02
CA GLN A 87 -4.63 1.79 14.92
C GLN A 87 -4.02 0.64 14.10
N LEU A 88 -2.88 0.12 14.54
CA LEU A 88 -2.24 -1.08 14.02
C LEU A 88 -2.10 -2.10 15.15
N ILE A 89 -2.55 -3.32 14.89
CA ILE A 89 -2.25 -4.48 15.74
C ILE A 89 -1.30 -5.38 14.98
N SER A 90 -0.17 -5.69 15.61
CA SER A 90 0.90 -6.51 15.04
C SER A 90 1.29 -7.61 16.02
N ASP A 91 0.93 -8.85 15.70
CA ASP A 91 1.19 -10.02 16.54
C ASP A 91 0.69 -9.82 17.99
N GLY A 92 -0.50 -9.22 18.12
CA GLY A 92 -1.12 -8.87 19.41
C GLY A 92 -0.65 -7.56 20.05
N ASN A 93 0.40 -6.91 19.52
CA ASN A 93 0.90 -5.63 20.02
C ASN A 93 0.17 -4.46 19.36
N GLU A 94 -0.25 -3.48 20.16
CA GLU A 94 -0.97 -2.30 19.67
C GLU A 94 -0.01 -1.13 19.39
N TYR A 95 -0.25 -0.46 18.26
CA TYR A 95 0.45 0.74 17.83
C TYR A 95 -0.54 1.80 17.37
N GLN A 96 -0.22 3.06 17.68
CA GLN A 96 -0.92 4.23 17.15
C GLN A 96 -0.11 4.85 16.01
N CYS A 97 -0.61 4.75 14.79
CA CYS A 97 0.04 5.23 13.58
C CYS A 97 -0.55 6.56 13.12
N ASN A 98 0.33 7.50 12.76
CA ASN A 98 -0.05 8.78 12.17
C ASN A 98 0.51 8.86 10.75
N ALA A 99 -0.35 9.15 9.78
CA ALA A 99 0.06 9.28 8.39
C ALA A 99 1.03 10.46 8.22
N LEU A 100 2.14 10.20 7.56
CA LEU A 100 2.99 11.23 6.98
C LEU A 100 2.45 11.57 5.60
N LEU A 101 2.61 12.84 5.20
CA LEU A 101 2.11 13.37 3.92
C LEU A 101 2.35 12.39 2.76
N LYS A 102 1.29 12.09 2.00
CA LYS A 102 1.35 11.21 0.83
C LYS A 102 2.33 11.81 -0.19
N LYS A 103 3.43 11.12 -0.46
CA LYS A 103 4.35 11.52 -1.53
C LYS A 103 3.96 10.78 -2.81
N SER A 104 3.23 11.46 -3.68
CA SER A 104 3.04 11.01 -5.07
C SER A 104 4.28 11.36 -5.87
N ILE A 105 5.02 10.37 -6.33
CA ILE A 105 6.09 10.57 -7.32
C ILE A 105 5.40 10.51 -8.70
N PRO A 106 5.45 11.59 -9.49
CA PRO A 106 4.85 11.63 -10.83
C PRO A 106 5.56 10.70 -11.82
#